data_AF-A0A078IJD9-F1
#
_entry.id   AF-A0A078IJD9-F1
#
_cell.length_a   1.000
_cell.length_b   1.000
_cell.length_c   1.000
_cell.angle_alpha   90.00
_cell.angle_beta   90.00
_cell.angle_gamma   90.00
#
_symmetry.space_group_name_H-M   'P 1'
#
loop_
_entity.id
_entity.type
_entity.pdbx_description
1 polymer ?
#
loop_
_entity_poly.entity_id
_entity_poly.type
_entity_poly.pdbx_seq_one_letter_code
_entity_poly.pdbx_strand_id
1 'polypeptide(L)' 'MSQNKYASNVVEKCMEHADSTERELLIEEIMGKSEEDNHLLAMVKDQYANYVVQKVLEIKSEASEEGTEG' A
#
# COMPACT_ATOMS: atom_id res chain seq x y z
N MET A 1 10.85 -9.62 -17.21
CA MET A 1 9.98 -9.64 -16.01
C MET A 1 10.76 -9.17 -14.78
N SER A 2 11.16 -7.90 -14.72
CA SER A 2 11.95 -7.39 -13.59
C SER A 2 11.54 -5.97 -13.18
N GLN A 3 10.99 -5.18 -14.11
CA GLN A 3 10.56 -3.82 -13.83
C GLN A 3 9.44 -3.77 -12.76
N ASN A 4 8.41 -4.62 -12.85
CA ASN A 4 7.33 -4.64 -11.85
C ASN A 4 7.79 -5.10 -10.45
N LYS A 5 8.78 -5.99 -10.36
CA LYS A 5 9.37 -6.42 -9.09
C LYS A 5 10.18 -5.32 -8.42
N TYR A 6 11.01 -4.60 -9.19
CA TYR A 6 11.79 -3.51 -8.61
C TYR A 6 10.89 -2.32 -8.28
N ALA A 7 9.86 -2.08 -9.08
CA ALA A 7 8.85 -1.07 -8.79
C ALA A 7 8.09 -1.38 -7.49
N SER A 8 7.62 -2.63 -7.27
CA SER A 8 6.94 -3.00 -6.02
C SER A 8 7.85 -2.78 -4.80
N ASN A 9 9.11 -3.19 -4.90
CA ASN A 9 10.08 -2.99 -3.82
C ASN A 9 10.33 -1.50 -3.51
N VAL A 10 10.34 -0.63 -4.54
CA VAL A 10 10.48 0.82 -4.34
C VAL A 10 9.24 1.36 -3.64
N VAL A 11 8.04 0.97 -4.06
CA VAL A 11 6.78 1.41 -3.43
C VAL A 11 6.72 0.97 -1.96
N GLU A 12 7.10 -0.27 -1.65
CA GLU A 12 7.18 -0.76 -0.27
C GLU A 12 8.14 0.10 0.57
N LYS A 13 9.34 0.41 0.03
CA LYS A 13 10.30 1.25 0.74
C LYS A 13 9.83 2.69 0.89
N CYS A 14 9.13 3.24 -0.11
CA CYS A 14 8.49 4.55 0.02
C CYS A 14 7.46 4.54 1.15
N MET A 15 6.61 3.53 1.28
CA MET A 15 5.63 3.48 2.37
C MET A 15 6.26 3.40 3.76
N GLU A 16 7.35 2.66 3.91
CA GLU A 16 8.10 2.57 5.18
C GLU A 16 8.68 3.92 5.62
N HIS A 17 9.12 4.76 4.69
CA HIS A 17 9.87 5.99 4.98
C HIS A 17 9.09 7.29 4.72
N ALA A 18 7.96 7.21 4.03
CA ALA A 18 7.05 8.32 3.78
C ALA A 18 6.48 8.83 5.09
N ASP A 19 6.28 10.15 5.16
CA ASP A 19 5.55 10.77 6.26
C ASP A 19 4.06 10.38 6.22
N SER A 20 3.31 10.75 7.26
CA SER A 20 1.90 10.37 7.37
C SER A 20 1.04 10.86 6.21
N THR A 21 1.33 12.05 5.66
CA THR A 21 0.57 12.66 4.57
C THR A 21 0.90 11.99 3.25
N GLU A 22 2.19 11.81 2.95
CA GLU A 22 2.67 11.11 1.77
C GLU A 22 2.16 9.66 1.74
N ARG A 23 2.17 9.00 2.90
CA ARG A 23 1.67 7.64 3.04
C ARG A 23 0.18 7.56 2.79
N GLU A 24 -0.61 8.49 3.32
CA GLU A 24 -2.04 8.53 3.08
C GLU A 24 -2.37 8.73 1.59
N LEU A 25 -1.66 9.64 0.92
CA LEU A 25 -1.80 9.85 -0.54
C LEU A 25 -1.46 8.58 -1.34
N LEU A 26 -0.39 7.88 -1.00
CA LEU A 26 -0.03 6.63 -1.66
C LEU A 26 -1.09 5.54 -1.46
N ILE A 27 -1.67 5.46 -0.26
CA ILE A 27 -2.71 4.49 0.06
C ILE A 27 -3.99 4.81 -0.72
N GLU A 28 -4.41 6.07 -0.77
CA GLU A 28 -5.58 6.48 -1.56
C GLU A 28 -5.42 6.13 -3.04
N GLU A 29 -4.23 6.34 -3.62
CA GLU A 29 -3.97 6.01 -5.02
C GLU A 29 -4.03 4.49 -5.27
N ILE A 30 -3.52 3.69 -4.33
CA ILE A 30 -3.51 2.21 -4.43
C ILE A 30 -4.88 1.59 -4.18
N MET A 31 -5.67 2.17 -3.26
CA MET A 31 -7.03 1.70 -3.00
C MET A 31 -7.97 2.02 -4.16
N GLY A 32 -7.60 2.98 -5.01
CA GLY A 32 -8.42 3.46 -6.11
C GLY A 32 -9.56 4.36 -5.63
N LYS A 33 -10.19 5.07 -6.56
CA LYS A 33 -11.19 6.11 -6.25
C LYS A 33 -12.62 5.59 -6.13
N SER A 34 -12.87 4.34 -6.50
CA SER A 34 -14.21 3.74 -6.51
C SER A 34 -14.13 2.21 -6.40
N GLU A 35 -15.11 1.59 -5.75
CA GLU A 35 -15.26 0.13 -5.69
C GLU A 35 -15.48 -0.50 -7.08
N GLU A 36 -15.90 0.28 -8.07
CA GLU A 36 -16.03 -0.17 -9.47
C GLU A 36 -14.68 -0.42 -10.15
N ASP A 37 -13.60 0.20 -9.62
CA ASP A 37 -12.25 -0.09 -10.07
C ASP A 37 -11.80 -1.42 -9.46
N ASN A 38 -11.81 -2.47 -10.27
CA ASN A 38 -11.18 -3.77 -9.95
C ASN A 38 -9.65 -3.68 -9.80
N HIS A 39 -9.10 -2.48 -9.57
CA HIS A 39 -7.68 -2.18 -9.43
C HIS A 39 -7.06 -2.96 -8.28
N LEU A 40 -7.64 -2.87 -7.08
CA LEU A 40 -7.20 -3.65 -5.92
C LEU A 40 -7.25 -5.16 -6.20
N LEU A 41 -8.33 -5.64 -6.82
CA LEU A 41 -8.47 -7.04 -7.16
C LEU A 41 -7.39 -7.50 -8.17
N ALA A 42 -7.01 -6.63 -9.11
CA ALA A 42 -5.92 -6.89 -10.04
C ALA A 42 -4.56 -6.91 -9.33
N MET A 43 -4.30 -5.99 -8.40
CA MET A 43 -3.05 -5.95 -7.63
C MET A 43 -2.89 -7.17 -6.72
N VAL A 44 -3.96 -7.60 -6.03
CA VAL A 44 -3.94 -8.80 -5.18
C VAL A 44 -3.63 -10.07 -5.99
N LYS A 45 -4.02 -10.12 -7.27
CA LYS A 45 -3.74 -11.24 -8.18
C LYS A 45 -2.38 -11.14 -8.88
N ASP A 46 -1.73 -9.97 -8.86
CA ASP A 46 -0.42 -9.77 -9.48
C ASP A 46 0.69 -10.35 -8.59
N GLN A 47 1.68 -10.97 -9.23
CA GLN A 47 2.78 -11.68 -8.55
C GLN A 47 3.74 -10.77 -7.76
N TYR A 48 3.69 -9.45 -7.95
CA TYR A 48 4.52 -8.46 -7.25
C TYR A 48 3.69 -7.40 -6.52
N ALA A 49 2.60 -6.92 -7.12
CA ALA A 49 1.79 -5.87 -6.50
C ALA A 49 1.04 -6.34 -5.23
N ASN A 50 0.86 -7.66 -5.04
CA ASN A 50 0.24 -8.20 -3.82
C ASN A 50 1.03 -7.86 -2.54
N TYR A 51 2.35 -7.70 -2.64
CA TYR A 51 3.20 -7.31 -1.51
C TYR A 51 2.95 -5.86 -1.08
N VAL A 52 2.71 -4.98 -2.06
CA VAL A 52 2.33 -3.59 -1.81
C VAL A 52 0.99 -3.51 -1.09
N VAL A 53 -0.01 -4.29 -1.53
CA VAL A 53 -1.33 -4.31 -0.88
C VAL A 53 -1.23 -4.81 0.57
N GLN A 54 -0.45 -5.86 0.82
CA GLN A 54 -0.19 -6.35 2.19
C GLN A 54 0.46 -5.26 3.05
N LYS A 55 1.47 -4.57 2.53
CA LYS A 55 2.15 -3.49 3.25
C LYS A 55 1.21 -2.33 3.61
N VAL A 56 0.32 -1.95 2.70
CA VAL A 56 -0.72 -0.93 2.98
C VAL A 56 -1.60 -1.33 4.15
N LEU A 57 -2.06 -2.59 4.18
CA LEU A 57 -2.93 -3.11 5.23
C LEU A 57 -2.20 -3.19 6.58
N GLU A 58 -0.95 -3.63 6.59
CA GLU A 58 -0.09 -3.66 7.79
C GLU A 58 0.01 -2.25 8.41
N ILE A 59 0.34 -1.25 7.61
CA ILE A 59 0.54 0.10 8.13
C ILE A 59 -0.76 0.74 8.60
N LYS A 60 -1.89 0.49 7.92
CA LYS A 60 -3.20 0.96 8.40
C LYS A 60 -3.61 0.29 9.71
N SER A 61 -3.21 -0.97 9.93
CA SER A 61 -3.43 -1.68 11.19
C SER A 61 -2.59 -1.08 12.32
N GLU A 62 -1.29 -0.86 12.09
CA GLU A 62 -0.37 -0.25 13.07
C GLU A 62 -0.80 1.16 13.48
N ALA A 63 -1.24 1.98 12.52
CA ALA A 63 -1.72 3.34 12.79
C ALA A 63 -2.98 3.38 13.69
N SER A 64 -3.76 2.29 13.72
CA SER A 64 -4.95 2.19 14.58
C SER A 64 -4.60 1.73 16.01
N GLU A 65 -3.44 1.13 16.23
CA GLU A 65 -3.01 0.60 17.53
C GLU A 65 -2.23 1.63 18.36
N GLU A 66 -1.57 2.60 17.71
CA GLU A 66 -0.85 3.70 18.39
C GLU A 66 -1.76 4.70 19.13
N GLY A 67 -3.10 4.57 19.03
CA GLY A 67 -4.08 5.44 19.69
C GLY A 67 -4.55 5.01 21.09
N THR A 68 -4.02 3.93 21.69
CA THR A 68 -4.54 3.39 22.98
C THR A 68 -3.55 3.44 24.15
N GLU A 69 -2.33 3.95 23.98
CA GLU A 69 -1.40 4.17 25.09
C GLU A 69 -1.27 5.67 25.41
N GLY A 70 -2.21 6.18 26.21
CA GLY A 70 -2.21 7.54 26.75
C GLY A 70 -3.29 7.77 27.79
#